data_AF-A0A935INL1-F1
#
_entry.id   AF-A0A935INL1-F1
#
_cell.length_a   1.000
_cell.length_b   1.000
_cell.length_c   1.000
_cell.angle_alpha   90.00
_cell.angle_beta   90.00
_cell.angle_gamma   90.00
#
_symmetry.space_group_name_H-M   'P 1'
#
loop_
_entity.id
_entity.type
_entity.pdbx_description
1 polymer ?
#
loop_
_entity_poly.entity_id
_entity_poly.type
_entity_poly.pdbx_seq_one_letter_code
_entity_poly.pdbx_strand_id
1 'polypeptide(L)'
;MIAERSITTQKIIEAISAKANKVGFVKDAELTEALQYLETKGIPTNKHEDYKYCNMDTVFKKEFKSITQEFNEIKNADVKPYKLEEAINLVVANGNYNENLSDKIVVSGITVNCMSDLSGKNSPIGSLAKSNSDAFIALSNAFSGNGIYLQIHKDNVIPMPINIIYINSVKTESLIFPRSFIHIQSNAEVTITERFVNVGKKVFSNFLSEKVVEENAKLTSYSIQEEGSVSFSVNTNQVNLVVIQFMITQLLL
;
A
#
# COMPACT_ATOMS: atom_id res chain seq x y z
N MET A 1 6.47 12.38 31.34
CA MET A 1 5.80 11.07 31.36
C MET A 1 6.29 10.29 30.16
N ILE A 2 7.14 9.30 30.37
CA ILE A 2 7.55 8.36 29.32
C ILE A 2 6.28 7.54 29.04
N ALA A 3 5.72 7.66 27.84
CA ALA A 3 4.59 6.84 27.43
C ALA A 3 4.95 5.38 27.71
N GLU A 4 4.09 4.64 28.42
CA GLU A 4 4.18 3.19 28.46
C GLU A 4 4.15 2.73 26.99
N ARG A 5 5.32 2.45 26.43
CA ARG A 5 5.44 1.94 25.07
C ARG A 5 4.55 0.72 25.01
N SER A 6 3.56 0.70 24.11
CA SER A 6 2.68 -0.45 23.96
C SER A 6 3.55 -1.69 23.68
N ILE A 7 3.49 -2.67 24.58
CA ILE A 7 4.20 -3.96 24.46
C ILE A 7 3.89 -4.61 23.11
N THR A 8 2.67 -4.42 22.60
CA THR A 8 2.24 -4.90 21.29
C THR A 8 3.03 -4.25 20.17
N THR A 9 3.21 -2.93 20.20
CA THR A 9 4.01 -2.21 19.20
C THR A 9 5.43 -2.72 19.17
N GLN A 10 6.06 -2.88 20.34
CA GLN A 10 7.44 -3.38 20.43
C GLN A 10 7.57 -4.78 19.83
N LYS A 11 6.68 -5.71 20.21
CA LYS A 11 6.65 -7.07 19.67
C LYS A 11 6.49 -7.09 18.15
N ILE A 12 5.60 -6.24 17.61
CA ILE A 12 5.40 -6.12 16.17
C ILE A 12 6.68 -5.63 15.51
N ILE A 13 7.24 -4.51 15.98
CA ILE A 13 8.47 -3.92 15.43
C ILE A 13 9.62 -4.92 15.47
N GLU A 14 9.84 -5.60 16.60
CA GLU A 14 10.89 -6.62 16.73
C GLU A 14 10.70 -7.76 15.74
N ALA A 15 9.48 -8.28 15.61
CA ALA A 15 9.18 -9.40 14.72
C ALA A 15 9.37 -9.04 13.24
N ILE A 16 9.05 -7.81 12.83
CA ILE A 16 9.15 -7.40 11.42
C ILE A 16 10.54 -6.87 11.07
N SER A 17 11.23 -6.18 11.99
CA SER A 17 12.53 -5.55 11.70
C SER A 17 13.61 -6.56 11.29
N ALA A 18 13.57 -7.78 11.83
CA ALA A 18 14.54 -8.82 11.53
C ALA A 18 14.48 -9.35 10.08
N LYS A 19 13.34 -9.16 9.39
CA LYS A 19 13.07 -9.67 8.04
C LYS A 19 12.70 -8.56 7.05
N ALA A 20 12.52 -7.33 7.51
CA ALA A 20 12.15 -6.21 6.67
C ALA A 20 13.28 -5.83 5.72
N ASN A 21 12.92 -5.64 4.45
CA ASN A 21 13.81 -5.02 3.48
C ASN A 21 13.99 -3.53 3.82
N LYS A 22 15.17 -2.98 3.51
CA LYS A 22 15.43 -1.55 3.68
C LYS A 22 14.41 -0.73 2.86
N VAL A 23 13.75 0.22 3.50
CA VAL A 23 12.92 1.21 2.81
C VAL A 23 13.82 2.25 2.16
N GLY A 24 13.94 2.23 0.82
CA GLY A 24 14.82 3.11 0.06
C GLY A 24 14.14 4.26 -0.68
N PHE A 25 12.80 4.24 -0.75
CA PHE A 25 12.00 5.16 -1.57
C PHE A 25 11.21 6.20 -0.77
N VAL A 26 11.16 6.06 0.56
CA VAL A 26 10.57 7.05 1.48
C VAL A 26 11.68 7.99 1.94
N LYS A 27 11.37 9.28 2.10
CA LYS A 27 12.33 10.29 2.57
C LYS A 27 12.75 10.02 4.02
N ASP A 28 14.02 10.27 4.36
CA ASP A 28 14.56 10.03 5.71
C ASP A 28 13.77 10.74 6.83
N ALA A 29 13.29 11.96 6.57
CA ALA A 29 12.46 12.71 7.51
C ALA A 29 11.13 12.00 7.80
N GLU A 30 10.51 11.44 6.77
CA GLU A 30 9.26 10.68 6.85
C GLU A 30 9.48 9.34 7.58
N LEU A 31 10.58 8.65 7.30
CA LEU A 31 10.98 7.44 8.02
C LEU A 31 11.25 7.72 9.51
N THR A 32 11.91 8.83 9.82
CA THR A 32 12.19 9.25 11.20
C THR A 32 10.88 9.56 11.94
N GLU A 33 9.96 10.28 11.29
CA GLU A 33 8.64 10.58 11.85
C GLU A 33 7.82 9.31 12.09
N ALA A 34 7.88 8.33 11.18
CA ALA A 34 7.25 7.02 11.37
C ALA A 34 7.74 6.31 12.62
N LEU A 35 9.06 6.20 12.80
CA LEU A 35 9.64 5.54 13.98
C LEU A 35 9.26 6.27 15.27
N GLN A 36 9.31 7.60 15.27
CA GLN A 36 8.89 8.42 16.42
C GLN A 36 7.40 8.27 16.74
N TYR A 37 6.54 8.22 15.72
CA TYR A 37 5.11 8.01 15.90
C TYR A 37 4.84 6.64 16.55
N LEU A 38 5.49 5.59 16.04
CA LEU A 38 5.33 4.24 16.60
C LEU A 38 5.86 4.15 18.04
N GLU A 39 6.94 4.86 18.36
CA GLU A 39 7.48 4.90 19.71
C GLU A 39 6.57 5.64 20.69
N THR A 40 5.96 6.75 20.26
CA THR A 40 5.21 7.66 21.13
C THR A 40 3.70 7.36 21.20
N LYS A 41 3.09 6.97 20.08
CA LYS A 41 1.65 6.69 19.95
C LYS A 41 1.37 5.19 19.90
N GLY A 42 2.20 4.43 19.18
CA GLY A 42 2.09 2.98 19.05
C GLY A 42 0.82 2.51 18.33
N ILE A 43 0.48 1.24 18.50
CA ILE A 43 -0.73 0.64 17.92
C ILE A 43 -1.98 1.21 18.61
N PRO A 44 -3.00 1.60 17.84
CA PRO A 44 -4.18 2.24 18.39
C PRO A 44 -5.01 1.27 19.23
N THR A 45 -5.65 1.86 20.24
CA THR A 45 -6.63 1.25 21.13
C THR A 45 -7.96 1.99 21.00
N ASN A 46 -9.02 1.50 21.67
CA ASN A 46 -10.30 2.20 21.73
C ASN A 46 -10.27 3.60 22.42
N LYS A 47 -9.13 4.01 22.98
CA LYS A 47 -8.91 5.38 23.48
C LYS A 47 -8.65 6.39 22.35
N HIS A 48 -8.29 5.92 21.17
CA HIS A 48 -8.11 6.76 19.98
C HIS A 48 -9.46 6.86 19.27
N GLU A 49 -9.87 8.07 18.91
CA GLU A 49 -11.20 8.34 18.35
C GLU A 49 -11.48 7.51 17.10
N ASP A 50 -10.53 7.47 16.17
CA ASP A 50 -10.61 6.70 14.91
C ASP A 50 -10.70 5.17 15.14
N TYR A 51 -10.36 4.70 16.33
CA TYR A 51 -10.32 3.27 16.70
C TYR A 51 -11.25 2.90 17.85
N LYS A 52 -12.19 3.79 18.20
CA LYS A 52 -13.14 3.57 19.31
C LYS A 52 -13.89 2.24 19.20
N TYR A 53 -14.22 1.82 17.98
CA TYR A 53 -14.97 0.59 17.68
C TYR A 53 -14.08 -0.55 17.16
N CYS A 54 -12.78 -0.30 16.95
CA CYS A 54 -11.84 -1.29 16.42
C CYS A 54 -10.53 -1.25 17.21
N ASN A 55 -10.47 -1.99 18.32
CA ASN A 55 -9.29 -2.02 19.18
C ASN A 55 -8.20 -2.93 18.57
N MET A 56 -7.29 -2.31 17.81
CA MET A 56 -6.22 -3.03 17.10
C MET A 56 -5.23 -3.71 18.02
N ASP A 57 -4.88 -3.09 19.15
CA ASP A 57 -4.04 -3.72 20.17
C ASP A 57 -4.62 -5.07 20.66
N THR A 58 -5.94 -5.14 20.84
CA THR A 58 -6.62 -6.38 21.24
C THR A 58 -6.60 -7.42 20.11
N VAL A 59 -6.79 -6.99 18.86
CA VAL A 59 -6.69 -7.88 17.69
C VAL A 59 -5.30 -8.51 17.64
N PHE A 60 -4.23 -7.71 17.70
CA PHE A 60 -2.87 -8.25 17.66
C PHE A 60 -2.57 -9.21 18.82
N LYS A 61 -2.96 -8.85 20.06
CA LYS A 61 -2.73 -9.72 21.23
C LYS A 61 -3.46 -11.07 21.14
N LYS A 62 -4.65 -11.11 20.53
CA LYS A 62 -5.45 -12.32 20.43
C LYS A 62 -5.07 -13.18 19.23
N GLU A 63 -4.90 -12.52 18.09
CA GLU A 63 -4.86 -13.16 16.78
C GLU A 63 -3.43 -13.39 16.25
N PHE A 64 -2.46 -12.62 16.74
CA PHE A 64 -1.07 -12.62 16.26
C PHE A 64 -0.10 -12.82 17.44
N LYS A 65 -0.01 -14.06 17.93
CA LYS A 65 0.77 -14.40 19.13
C LYS A 65 2.23 -14.73 18.79
N SER A 66 2.48 -15.27 17.61
CA SER A 66 3.82 -15.71 17.18
C SER A 66 4.09 -15.28 15.75
N ILE A 67 4.53 -14.02 15.61
CA ILE A 67 4.88 -13.44 14.33
C ILE A 67 6.31 -13.87 13.97
N THR A 68 6.48 -14.72 12.95
CA THR A 68 7.82 -15.17 12.50
C THR A 68 8.19 -14.71 11.09
N GLN A 69 7.25 -14.12 10.34
CA GLN A 69 7.47 -13.58 9.00
C GLN A 69 7.99 -14.65 8.01
N GLU A 70 7.31 -15.80 7.97
CA GLU A 70 7.63 -16.88 7.03
C GLU A 70 6.61 -16.96 5.90
N PHE A 71 7.10 -16.88 4.67
CA PHE A 71 6.27 -16.83 3.47
C PHE A 71 6.33 -18.14 2.67
N ASN A 72 5.23 -18.44 1.98
CA ASN A 72 5.25 -19.41 0.90
C ASN A 72 5.71 -18.73 -0.39
N GLU A 73 6.31 -19.51 -1.27
CA GLU A 73 6.46 -19.11 -2.67
C GLU A 73 5.07 -19.06 -3.31
N ILE A 74 4.75 -17.96 -4.00
CA ILE A 74 3.52 -17.79 -4.76
C ILE A 74 3.81 -18.15 -6.21
N LYS A 75 2.98 -19.01 -6.80
CA LYS A 75 3.16 -19.52 -8.16
C LYS A 75 2.05 -19.03 -9.08
N ASN A 76 2.26 -19.19 -10.39
CA ASN A 76 1.26 -18.82 -11.39
C ASN A 76 -0.10 -19.49 -11.17
N ALA A 77 -0.13 -20.72 -10.65
CA ALA A 77 -1.38 -21.43 -10.35
C ALA A 77 -2.20 -20.75 -9.24
N ASP A 78 -1.55 -20.10 -8.28
CA ASP A 78 -2.21 -19.38 -7.18
C ASP A 78 -2.81 -18.06 -7.67
N VAL A 79 -2.18 -17.43 -8.66
CA VAL A 79 -2.60 -16.12 -9.21
C VAL A 79 -3.65 -16.27 -10.31
N LYS A 80 -3.57 -17.32 -11.13
CA LYS A 80 -4.41 -17.53 -12.32
C LYS A 80 -5.92 -17.33 -12.07
N PRO A 81 -6.53 -17.80 -10.96
CA PRO A 81 -7.96 -17.61 -10.70
C PRO A 81 -8.40 -16.15 -10.56
N TYR A 82 -7.45 -15.26 -10.28
CA TYR A 82 -7.70 -13.84 -10.00
C TYR A 82 -7.33 -12.92 -11.17
N LYS A 83 -6.79 -13.49 -12.26
CA LYS A 83 -6.53 -12.75 -13.49
C LYS A 83 -7.85 -12.44 -14.23
N LEU A 84 -7.87 -11.30 -14.91
CA LEU A 84 -8.95 -10.92 -15.83
C LEU A 84 -8.46 -11.13 -17.27
N GLU A 85 -9.31 -11.68 -18.13
CA GLU A 85 -8.96 -12.08 -19.51
C GLU A 85 -8.66 -10.86 -20.42
N GLU A 86 -9.34 -9.74 -20.21
CA GLU A 86 -9.19 -8.49 -20.99
C GLU A 86 -8.56 -7.38 -20.14
N ALA A 87 -7.51 -7.72 -19.39
CA ALA A 87 -6.81 -6.77 -18.53
C ALA A 87 -5.30 -6.98 -18.58
N ILE A 88 -4.55 -5.96 -18.19
CA ILE A 88 -3.15 -6.10 -17.81
C ILE A 88 -3.10 -6.57 -16.36
N ASN A 89 -2.64 -7.79 -16.10
CA ASN A 89 -2.58 -8.32 -14.73
C ASN A 89 -1.19 -8.10 -14.12
N LEU A 90 -1.13 -7.33 -13.04
CA LEU A 90 0.10 -7.03 -12.28
C LEU A 90 0.00 -7.67 -10.90
N VAL A 91 1.09 -8.26 -10.41
CA VAL A 91 1.09 -9.07 -9.19
C VAL A 91 2.03 -8.48 -8.15
N VAL A 92 1.48 -8.23 -6.96
CA VAL A 92 2.23 -7.90 -5.75
C VAL A 92 2.12 -9.09 -4.79
N ALA A 93 3.20 -9.86 -4.69
CA ALA A 93 3.29 -11.08 -3.92
C ALA A 93 3.92 -10.81 -2.54
N ASN A 94 3.17 -11.03 -1.47
CA ASN A 94 3.60 -10.74 -0.09
C ASN A 94 4.21 -9.33 0.07
N GLY A 95 3.56 -8.33 -0.55
CA GLY A 95 4.00 -6.93 -0.54
C GLY A 95 5.14 -6.56 -1.50
N ASN A 96 5.64 -7.48 -2.31
CA ASN A 96 6.69 -7.22 -3.30
C ASN A 96 6.12 -7.34 -4.71
N TYR A 97 6.33 -6.33 -5.57
CA TYR A 97 5.97 -6.46 -6.98
C TYR A 97 6.77 -7.62 -7.62
N ASN A 98 6.07 -8.48 -8.36
CA ASN A 98 6.63 -9.68 -8.95
C ASN A 98 6.41 -9.68 -10.46
N GLU A 99 7.44 -9.29 -11.20
CA GLU A 99 7.42 -9.23 -12.66
C GLU A 99 7.18 -10.59 -13.31
N ASN A 100 7.68 -11.69 -12.71
CA ASN A 100 7.55 -13.03 -13.29
C ASN A 100 6.12 -13.59 -13.22
N LEU A 101 5.30 -13.10 -12.31
CA LEU A 101 3.87 -13.46 -12.20
C LEU A 101 2.97 -12.46 -12.93
N SER A 102 3.51 -11.29 -13.28
CA SER A 102 2.80 -10.21 -13.97
C SER A 102 2.81 -10.41 -15.48
N ASP A 103 1.83 -9.81 -16.15
CA ASP A 103 1.80 -9.76 -17.62
C ASP A 103 2.85 -8.77 -18.11
N LYS A 104 3.44 -9.05 -19.28
CA LYS A 104 4.37 -8.11 -19.93
C LYS A 104 3.60 -6.89 -20.42
N ILE A 105 4.08 -5.70 -20.07
CA ILE A 105 3.51 -4.44 -20.55
C ILE A 105 3.89 -4.26 -22.02
N VAL A 106 2.90 -4.37 -22.91
CA VAL A 106 3.06 -4.10 -24.35
C VAL A 106 2.30 -2.84 -24.79
N VAL A 107 1.42 -2.32 -23.93
CA VAL A 107 0.64 -1.10 -24.18
C VAL A 107 1.52 0.11 -23.91
N SER A 108 1.54 1.06 -24.84
CA SER A 108 2.28 2.32 -24.71
C SER A 108 1.72 3.22 -23.60
N GLY A 109 2.57 4.06 -23.04
CA GLY A 109 2.15 5.04 -22.03
C GLY A 109 1.97 4.47 -20.62
N ILE A 110 2.47 3.25 -20.37
CA ILE A 110 2.46 2.62 -19.04
C ILE A 110 3.90 2.38 -18.61
N THR A 111 4.25 2.78 -17.40
CA THR A 111 5.49 2.37 -16.73
C THR A 111 5.14 1.66 -15.43
N VAL A 112 5.74 0.50 -15.22
CA VAL A 112 5.63 -0.28 -13.99
C VAL A 112 7.04 -0.57 -13.48
N ASN A 113 7.32 -0.27 -12.22
CA ASN A 113 8.61 -0.54 -11.59
C ASN A 113 8.42 -1.13 -10.19
N CYS A 114 9.42 -1.87 -9.70
CA CYS A 114 9.54 -2.11 -8.27
C CYS A 114 9.81 -0.78 -7.56
N MET A 115 9.10 -0.51 -6.47
CA MET A 115 9.32 0.74 -5.70
C MET A 115 10.74 0.81 -5.11
N SER A 116 11.36 -0.34 -4.84
CA SER A 116 12.77 -0.41 -4.39
C SER A 116 13.75 0.24 -5.36
N ASP A 117 13.42 0.29 -6.66
CA ASP A 117 14.30 0.77 -7.71
C ASP A 117 14.24 2.30 -7.86
N LEU A 118 13.26 2.94 -7.23
CA LEU A 118 13.02 4.39 -7.30
C LEU A 118 13.77 5.17 -6.20
N SER A 119 14.78 4.56 -5.59
CA SER A 119 15.52 5.17 -4.49
C SER A 119 16.19 6.48 -4.92
N GLY A 120 15.91 7.56 -4.20
CA GLY A 120 16.46 8.89 -4.50
C GLY A 120 15.81 10.00 -3.68
N LYS A 121 16.54 11.10 -3.46
CA LYS A 121 16.09 12.24 -2.63
C LYS A 121 14.78 12.90 -3.10
N ASN A 122 14.36 12.65 -4.34
CA ASN A 122 13.19 13.25 -4.97
C ASN A 122 12.02 12.27 -5.21
N SER A 123 12.03 11.10 -4.60
CA SER A 123 10.88 10.19 -4.68
C SER A 123 9.60 10.89 -4.18
N PRO A 124 8.49 10.84 -4.94
CA PRO A 124 7.20 11.37 -4.51
C PRO A 124 6.48 10.41 -3.53
N ILE A 125 7.03 9.22 -3.29
CA ILE A 125 6.43 8.22 -2.39
C ILE A 125 6.55 8.69 -0.93
N GLY A 126 5.50 8.51 -0.14
CA GLY A 126 5.36 9.04 1.22
C GLY A 126 5.05 10.54 1.27
N SER A 127 4.67 11.14 0.15
CA SER A 127 4.31 12.57 0.10
C SER A 127 2.87 12.83 0.52
N LEU A 128 1.95 11.89 0.27
CA LEU A 128 0.53 12.02 0.63
C LEU A 128 0.23 11.35 1.97
N ALA A 129 0.76 10.14 2.17
CA ALA A 129 0.54 9.36 3.38
C ALA A 129 1.56 9.72 4.48
N LYS A 130 1.22 10.73 5.28
CA LYS A 130 2.07 11.25 6.36
C LYS A 130 2.09 10.36 7.60
N SER A 131 3.27 10.04 8.08
CA SER A 131 3.53 9.10 9.17
C SER A 131 2.99 9.58 10.51
N ASN A 132 2.81 10.89 10.67
CA ASN A 132 2.18 11.45 11.87
C ASN A 132 0.64 11.39 11.89
N SER A 133 0.01 10.90 10.81
CA SER A 133 -1.45 10.87 10.72
C SER A 133 -2.05 9.60 11.32
N ASP A 134 -1.42 8.44 11.15
CA ASP A 134 -1.94 7.14 11.61
C ASP A 134 -0.83 6.10 11.83
N ALA A 135 -1.05 5.19 12.77
CA ALA A 135 -0.10 4.13 13.13
C ALA A 135 0.20 3.16 11.98
N PHE A 136 -0.78 2.82 11.15
CA PHE A 136 -0.61 1.90 10.03
C PHE A 136 0.08 2.57 8.85
N ILE A 137 -0.09 3.89 8.67
CA ILE A 137 0.75 4.66 7.74
C ILE A 137 2.19 4.67 8.24
N ALA A 138 2.42 4.94 9.53
CA ALA A 138 3.77 4.91 10.12
C ALA A 138 4.43 3.52 9.98
N LEU A 139 3.70 2.44 10.27
CA LEU A 139 4.20 1.06 10.05
C LEU A 139 4.57 0.84 8.58
N SER A 140 3.71 1.24 7.64
CA SER A 140 3.96 1.03 6.21
C SER A 140 5.17 1.85 5.73
N ASN A 141 5.30 3.11 6.16
CA ASN A 141 6.46 3.95 5.85
C ASN A 141 7.76 3.42 6.46
N ALA A 142 7.70 2.76 7.62
CA ALA A 142 8.87 2.21 8.28
C ALA A 142 9.32 0.83 7.74
N PHE A 143 8.39 -0.01 7.27
CA PHE A 143 8.67 -1.43 7.02
C PHE A 143 8.29 -1.96 5.62
N SER A 144 7.64 -1.15 4.78
CA SER A 144 7.37 -1.52 3.38
C SER A 144 8.63 -1.29 2.53
N GLY A 145 9.48 -2.30 2.38
CA GLY A 145 10.73 -2.16 1.61
C GLY A 145 10.58 -2.28 0.09
N ASN A 146 9.40 -2.67 -0.41
CA ASN A 146 9.09 -2.74 -1.83
C ASN A 146 7.58 -2.47 -2.05
N GLY A 147 7.12 -2.60 -3.28
CA GLY A 147 5.74 -2.39 -3.72
C GLY A 147 5.69 -2.17 -5.22
N ILE A 148 4.54 -1.74 -5.73
CA ILE A 148 4.36 -1.42 -7.14
C ILE A 148 4.31 0.09 -7.37
N TYR A 149 5.15 0.57 -8.29
CA TYR A 149 5.00 1.90 -8.87
C TYR A 149 4.36 1.76 -10.24
N LEU A 150 3.23 2.44 -10.45
CA LEU A 150 2.52 2.48 -11.71
C LEU A 150 2.37 3.93 -12.17
N GLN A 151 2.82 4.23 -13.37
CA GLN A 151 2.66 5.54 -13.98
C GLN A 151 1.96 5.40 -15.33
N ILE A 152 0.91 6.20 -15.52
CA ILE A 152 0.27 6.40 -16.82
C ILE A 152 0.75 7.73 -17.37
N HIS A 153 1.35 7.68 -18.56
CA HIS A 153 2.00 8.83 -19.17
C HIS A 153 0.98 9.83 -19.69
N LYS A 154 1.39 11.10 -19.72
CA LYS A 154 0.58 12.22 -20.22
C LYS A 154 -0.06 11.90 -21.57
N ASP A 155 -1.30 12.34 -21.75
CA ASP A 155 -2.05 12.23 -23.02
C ASP A 155 -2.33 10.78 -23.50
N ASN A 156 -2.17 9.77 -22.62
CA ASN A 156 -2.47 8.37 -22.96
C ASN A 156 -3.80 7.91 -22.34
N VAL A 157 -4.68 7.35 -23.18
CA VAL A 157 -5.89 6.64 -22.75
C VAL A 157 -5.61 5.15 -22.81
N ILE A 158 -5.61 4.47 -21.66
CA ILE A 158 -5.39 3.04 -21.59
C ILE A 158 -6.70 2.31 -21.90
N PRO A 159 -6.78 1.52 -23.00
CA PRO A 159 -8.06 1.01 -23.52
C PRO A 159 -8.62 -0.19 -22.73
N MET A 160 -7.85 -0.74 -21.78
CA MET A 160 -8.20 -1.92 -21.00
C MET A 160 -7.85 -1.69 -19.52
N PRO A 161 -8.56 -2.34 -18.58
CA PRO A 161 -8.26 -2.20 -17.17
C PRO A 161 -6.88 -2.76 -16.82
N ILE A 162 -6.26 -2.18 -15.80
CA ILE A 162 -5.10 -2.74 -15.11
C ILE A 162 -5.61 -3.42 -13.84
N ASN A 163 -5.42 -4.73 -13.72
CA ASN A 163 -5.78 -5.52 -12.56
C ASN A 163 -4.52 -5.74 -11.69
N ILE A 164 -4.44 -5.05 -10.56
CA ILE A 164 -3.35 -5.19 -9.59
C ILE A 164 -3.80 -6.19 -8.51
N ILE A 165 -3.19 -7.36 -8.51
CA ILE A 165 -3.47 -8.47 -7.59
C ILE A 165 -2.46 -8.42 -6.45
N TYR A 166 -2.91 -7.99 -5.28
CA TYR A 166 -2.17 -8.09 -4.01
C TYR A 166 -2.47 -9.44 -3.39
N ILE A 167 -1.55 -10.39 -3.55
CA ILE A 167 -1.72 -11.78 -3.09
C ILE A 167 -0.74 -12.10 -1.95
N ASN A 168 -1.30 -12.61 -0.86
CA ASN A 168 -0.59 -13.03 0.33
C ASN A 168 -0.60 -14.56 0.45
N SER A 169 0.54 -15.13 0.87
CA SER A 169 0.65 -16.55 1.23
C SER A 169 1.74 -16.75 2.29
N VAL A 170 1.31 -17.02 3.51
CA VAL A 170 2.16 -17.11 4.71
C VAL A 170 2.16 -18.53 5.28
N LYS A 171 3.31 -18.97 5.81
CA LYS A 171 3.50 -20.25 6.52
C LYS A 171 3.11 -20.16 8.00
N THR A 172 3.31 -18.99 8.58
CA THR A 172 3.07 -18.64 9.97
C THR A 172 2.34 -17.30 10.05
N GLU A 173 1.80 -16.96 11.23
CA GLU A 173 1.21 -15.64 11.47
C GLU A 173 2.22 -14.56 11.06
N SER A 174 1.82 -13.69 10.14
CA SER A 174 2.71 -12.69 9.56
C SER A 174 1.96 -11.39 9.30
N LEU A 175 2.71 -10.29 9.32
CA LEU A 175 2.24 -8.96 8.93
C LEU A 175 2.85 -8.62 7.58
N ILE A 176 2.02 -8.29 6.61
CA ILE A 176 2.45 -7.89 5.26
C ILE A 176 2.08 -6.43 5.05
N PHE A 177 2.94 -5.71 4.34
CA PHE A 177 2.77 -4.29 4.03
C PHE A 177 2.70 -4.11 2.51
N PRO A 178 1.63 -4.53 1.81
CA PRO A 178 1.54 -4.27 0.39
C PRO A 178 1.41 -2.76 0.16
N ARG A 179 2.13 -2.27 -0.84
CA ARG A 179 2.18 -0.83 -1.13
C ARG A 179 2.07 -0.55 -2.61
N SER A 180 1.35 0.52 -2.95
CA SER A 180 1.32 1.05 -4.30
C SER A 180 1.51 2.57 -4.34
N PHE A 181 2.20 3.02 -5.38
CA PHE A 181 2.20 4.42 -5.78
C PHE A 181 1.74 4.50 -7.23
N ILE A 182 0.62 5.19 -7.46
CA ILE A 182 -0.03 5.26 -8.76
C ILE A 182 -0.05 6.73 -9.20
N HIS A 183 0.56 7.01 -10.35
CA HIS A 183 0.67 8.36 -10.90
C HIS A 183 0.01 8.44 -12.27
N ILE A 184 -1.11 9.14 -12.35
CA ILE A 184 -1.84 9.39 -13.59
C ILE A 184 -1.52 10.81 -14.02
N GLN A 185 -0.71 10.95 -15.08
CA GLN A 185 -0.29 12.25 -15.58
C GLN A 185 -1.40 12.98 -16.34
N SER A 186 -1.19 14.27 -16.60
CA SER A 186 -2.22 15.12 -17.21
C SER A 186 -2.85 14.54 -18.48
N ASN A 187 -4.15 14.74 -18.62
CA ASN A 187 -4.98 14.24 -19.74
C ASN A 187 -4.95 12.72 -19.95
N ALA A 188 -4.36 11.92 -19.05
CA ALA A 188 -4.35 10.48 -19.16
C ALA A 188 -5.62 9.85 -18.57
N GLU A 189 -6.06 8.72 -19.10
CA GLU A 189 -7.23 7.99 -18.61
C GLU A 189 -6.92 6.50 -18.40
N VAL A 190 -7.31 5.96 -17.26
CA VAL A 190 -7.14 4.54 -16.93
C VAL A 190 -8.24 4.01 -16.02
N THR A 191 -8.53 2.72 -16.16
CA THR A 191 -9.30 1.95 -15.18
C THR A 191 -8.37 1.00 -14.43
N ILE A 192 -8.43 1.02 -13.09
CA ILE A 192 -7.63 0.15 -12.23
C ILE A 192 -8.56 -0.68 -11.35
N THR A 193 -8.33 -1.99 -11.31
CA THR A 193 -8.92 -2.89 -10.32
C THR A 193 -7.83 -3.29 -9.33
N GLU A 194 -8.04 -3.00 -8.06
CA GLU A 194 -7.17 -3.43 -6.96
C GLU A 194 -7.82 -4.61 -6.24
N ARG A 195 -7.20 -5.78 -6.34
CA ARG A 195 -7.72 -7.03 -5.80
C ARG A 195 -6.84 -7.55 -4.67
N PHE A 196 -7.45 -7.88 -3.54
CA PHE A 196 -6.78 -8.34 -2.33
C PHE A 196 -7.12 -9.80 -2.07
N VAL A 197 -6.11 -10.65 -1.97
CA VAL A 197 -6.25 -12.10 -1.88
C VAL A 197 -5.31 -12.65 -0.80
N ASN A 198 -5.79 -13.64 -0.05
CA ASN A 198 -4.93 -14.49 0.79
C ASN A 198 -5.20 -15.96 0.46
N VAL A 199 -4.15 -16.69 0.09
CA VAL A 199 -4.20 -18.14 -0.18
C VAL A 199 -3.44 -18.96 0.87
N GLY A 200 -2.91 -18.29 1.90
CA GLY A 200 -2.13 -18.92 2.97
C GLY A 200 -2.85 -18.99 4.32
N LYS A 201 -2.06 -18.99 5.39
CA LYS A 201 -2.60 -18.93 6.76
C LYS A 201 -3.00 -17.50 7.15
N LYS A 202 -3.36 -17.33 8.42
CA LYS A 202 -3.73 -16.05 9.04
C LYS A 202 -2.66 -14.99 8.79
N VAL A 203 -3.07 -13.86 8.23
CA VAL A 203 -2.22 -12.72 7.89
C VAL A 203 -2.87 -11.43 8.36
N PHE A 204 -2.04 -10.48 8.78
CA PHE A 204 -2.43 -9.09 8.90
C PHE A 204 -1.89 -8.32 7.69
N SER A 205 -2.76 -7.79 6.85
CA SER A 205 -2.39 -7.02 5.66
C SER A 205 -2.57 -5.52 5.95
N ASN A 206 -1.48 -4.76 5.93
CA ASN A 206 -1.51 -3.31 6.04
C ASN A 206 -1.22 -2.70 4.67
N PHE A 207 -2.29 -2.48 3.90
CA PHE A 207 -2.18 -1.92 2.56
C PHE A 207 -2.10 -0.40 2.60
N LEU A 208 -1.13 0.17 1.88
CA LEU A 208 -1.04 1.61 1.67
C LEU A 208 -0.95 1.94 0.18
N SER A 209 -1.88 2.76 -0.30
CA SER A 209 -1.86 3.31 -1.65
C SER A 209 -1.78 4.83 -1.63
N GLU A 210 -0.86 5.38 -2.43
CA GLU A 210 -0.81 6.79 -2.76
C GLU A 210 -1.13 6.96 -4.25
N LYS A 211 -2.14 7.76 -4.57
CA LYS A 211 -2.62 7.99 -5.93
C LYS A 211 -2.53 9.48 -6.26
N VAL A 212 -1.77 9.84 -7.28
CA VAL A 212 -1.69 11.22 -7.81
C VAL A 212 -2.39 11.24 -9.16
N VAL A 213 -3.45 12.04 -9.26
CA VAL A 213 -4.20 12.26 -10.50
C VAL A 213 -4.02 13.72 -10.90
N GLU A 214 -3.24 13.94 -11.95
CA GLU A 214 -2.90 15.27 -12.44
C GLU A 214 -4.07 15.93 -13.19
N GLU A 215 -3.85 17.16 -13.65
CA GLU A 215 -4.82 17.99 -14.34
C GLU A 215 -5.48 17.27 -15.53
N ASN A 216 -6.81 17.28 -15.59
CA ASN A 216 -7.64 16.63 -16.62
C ASN A 216 -7.42 15.12 -16.75
N ALA A 217 -6.68 14.48 -15.83
CA ALA A 217 -6.53 13.05 -15.82
C ALA A 217 -7.76 12.37 -15.21
N LYS A 218 -8.04 11.14 -15.63
CA LYS A 218 -9.20 10.36 -15.20
C LYS A 218 -8.79 8.98 -14.71
N LEU A 219 -9.11 8.71 -13.45
CA LEU A 219 -8.93 7.41 -12.82
C LEU A 219 -10.30 6.83 -12.45
N THR A 220 -10.60 5.64 -12.97
CA THR A 220 -11.68 4.80 -12.43
C THR A 220 -11.06 3.68 -11.60
N SER A 221 -11.37 3.61 -10.31
CA SER A 221 -10.76 2.64 -9.39
C SER A 221 -11.82 1.71 -8.81
N TYR A 222 -11.58 0.40 -8.91
CA TYR A 222 -12.39 -0.64 -8.27
C TYR A 222 -11.55 -1.35 -7.20
N SER A 223 -12.18 -1.73 -6.09
CA SER A 223 -11.55 -2.52 -5.03
C SER A 223 -12.32 -3.83 -4.84
N ILE A 224 -11.61 -4.96 -4.87
CA ILE A 224 -12.16 -6.30 -4.70
C ILE A 224 -11.44 -6.98 -3.54
N GLN A 225 -12.18 -7.31 -2.46
CA GLN A 225 -11.61 -7.93 -1.26
C GLN A 225 -12.02 -9.40 -1.19
N GLU A 226 -11.05 -10.30 -1.38
CA GLU A 226 -11.20 -11.75 -1.42
C GLU A 226 -10.21 -12.43 -0.44
N GLU A 227 -9.83 -11.75 0.64
CA GLU A 227 -8.82 -12.20 1.60
C GLU A 227 -9.31 -13.34 2.53
N GLY A 228 -10.61 -13.65 2.50
CA GLY A 228 -11.22 -14.74 3.29
C GLY A 228 -11.31 -14.46 4.79
N SER A 229 -11.86 -15.42 5.54
CA SER A 229 -12.24 -15.25 6.96
C SER A 229 -11.08 -15.30 7.96
N VAL A 230 -9.88 -15.65 7.50
CA VAL A 230 -8.68 -15.80 8.35
C VAL A 230 -7.77 -14.58 8.27
N SER A 231 -8.11 -13.60 7.43
CA SER A 231 -7.28 -12.42 7.18
C SER A 231 -7.82 -11.22 7.93
N PHE A 232 -6.90 -10.37 8.38
CA PHE A 232 -7.20 -9.06 8.94
C PHE A 232 -6.55 -8.02 8.05
N SER A 233 -7.27 -6.97 7.68
CA SER A 233 -6.71 -5.92 6.82
C SER A 233 -7.03 -4.52 7.32
N VAL A 234 -6.07 -3.61 7.10
CA VAL A 234 -6.24 -2.17 7.14
C VAL A 234 -5.79 -1.64 5.79
N ASN A 235 -6.69 -0.94 5.11
CA ASN A 235 -6.48 -0.46 3.74
C ASN A 235 -6.54 1.07 3.71
N THR A 236 -5.38 1.71 3.61
CA THR A 236 -5.29 3.17 3.49
C THR A 236 -5.11 3.58 2.03
N ASN A 237 -5.99 4.47 1.55
CA ASN A 237 -5.90 5.06 0.22
C ASN A 237 -5.80 6.58 0.35
N GLN A 238 -4.68 7.16 -0.07
CA GLN A 238 -4.49 8.61 -0.16
C GLN A 238 -4.55 9.04 -1.62
N VAL A 239 -5.48 9.93 -1.95
CA VAL A 239 -5.69 10.39 -3.34
C VAL A 239 -5.54 11.90 -3.40
N ASN A 240 -4.62 12.36 -4.24
CA ASN A 240 -4.49 13.76 -4.60
C ASN A 240 -5.07 14.00 -6.00
N LEU A 241 -6.09 14.84 -6.09
CA LEU A 241 -6.73 15.24 -7.35
C LEU A 241 -6.35 16.68 -7.66
N VAL A 242 -5.60 16.91 -8.75
CA VAL A 242 -5.26 18.27 -9.19
C VAL A 242 -6.44 18.84 -9.98
N VAL A 243 -7.18 19.76 -9.36
CA VAL A 243 -8.31 20.46 -9.98
C VAL A 243 -7.87 21.85 -10.43
N ILE A 244 -8.19 22.24 -11.67
CA ILE A 244 -8.03 23.64 -12.13
C ILE A 244 -9.05 24.49 -11.37
N GLN A 245 -8.59 25.32 -10.45
CA GLN A 245 -9.44 26.33 -9.82
C GLN A 245 -9.53 27.53 -10.77
N PHE A 246 -10.62 27.60 -11.56
CA PHE A 246 -10.95 28.84 -12.27
C PHE A 246 -11.32 29.92 -11.25
N MET A 247 -10.39 30.81 -10.93
CA MET A 247 -10.71 32.09 -10.28
C MET A 247 -11.46 32.96 -11.29
N ILE A 248 -12.79 32.93 -11.26
CA ILE A 248 -13.61 33.94 -11.91
C ILE A 248 -13.50 35.21 -11.07
N THR A 249 -12.53 36.07 -11.40
CA THR A 249 -12.51 37.44 -10.89
C THR A 249 -13.57 38.22 -11.68
N GLN A 250 -14.79 38.30 -11.17
CA GLN A 250 -15.74 39.31 -11.64
C GLN A 250 -15.19 40.68 -11.23
N LEU A 251 -14.62 41.42 -12.18
CA LEU A 251 -14.53 42.88 -12.07
C LEU A 251 -15.97 43.40 -12.17
N LEU A 252 -16.54 43.82 -11.04
CA LEU A 252 -17.67 44.72 -11.02
C LEU A 252 -17.14 46.11 -11.43
N LEU A 253 -17.55 46.58 -12.61
CA LEU A 253 -17.53 47.99 -12.98
C LEU A 253 -18.75 48.69 -12.37
#